data_AF-A0A1L8MEG9-F1
#
_entry.id   AF-A0A1L8MEG9-F1
#
_cell.length_a   1.000
_cell.length_b   1.000
_cell.length_c   1.000
_cell.angle_alpha   90.00
_cell.angle_beta   90.00
_cell.angle_gamma   90.00
#
_symmetry.space_group_name_H-M   'P 1'
#
loop_
_entity.id
_entity.type
_entity.pdbx_description
1 polymer ?
#
loop_
_entity_poly.entity_id
_entity_poly.type
_entity_poly.pdbx_seq_one_letter_code
_entity_poly.pdbx_strand_id
1 'polypeptide(L)'
;MKKHQSAALKILKGTPSFQTSKRSLAVCAACISLVLGLSAHANAYHEDNSTVQTGGQTQMNTKPTLATLTNFQKNAPFMYSSGLPDASHLSLLKEEGVTHVIDLIPGNRTSEILTTSELGLDYFNVPVDWEGPTLANFLNYAAFMQSVDIEKDKVLTHCKLNWRGAAFTYLYRINVLGESEQAAKKDLMAIWHPNPTWYAFMNDVISHYNEVNGKQVAMSFEAAAPESH
;
A
#
# COMPACT_ATOMS: atom_id res chain seq x y z
N MET A 1 31.44 22.58 -53.36
CA MET A 1 30.63 21.91 -54.41
C MET A 1 30.00 20.63 -53.82
N LYS A 2 28.89 20.13 -54.39
CA LYS A 2 28.31 18.75 -54.26
C LYS A 2 28.64 18.01 -52.94
N LYS A 3 27.79 18.00 -51.89
CA LYS A 3 26.51 17.27 -51.80
C LYS A 3 26.53 15.89 -52.48
N HIS A 4 26.46 14.83 -51.67
CA HIS A 4 25.99 13.48 -52.07
C HIS A 4 24.52 13.30 -51.64
N GLN A 5 23.77 12.49 -52.39
CA GLN A 5 22.39 12.08 -52.13
C GLN A 5 22.12 10.69 -52.72
N SER A 6 21.06 10.02 -52.24
CA SER A 6 20.50 8.74 -52.72
C SER A 6 21.38 7.51 -52.47
N ALA A 7 20.84 6.29 -52.32
CA ALA A 7 19.46 5.78 -52.42
C ALA A 7 19.14 4.92 -51.16
N ALA A 8 17.91 4.75 -50.63
CA ALA A 8 16.73 4.06 -51.19
C ALA A 8 17.06 2.63 -51.71
N LEU A 9 16.33 1.54 -51.42
CA LEU A 9 15.05 1.27 -50.73
C LEU A 9 15.15 -0.18 -50.11
N LYS A 10 14.18 -1.02 -49.67
CA LYS A 10 12.70 -1.11 -49.76
C LYS A 10 12.10 -2.15 -48.77
N ILE A 11 11.12 -1.71 -47.95
CA ILE A 11 9.94 -2.46 -47.38
C ILE A 11 10.15 -3.85 -46.74
N LEU A 12 9.74 -3.98 -45.47
CA LEU A 12 8.73 -4.97 -45.07
C LEU A 12 7.79 -4.39 -43.99
N LYS A 13 6.48 -4.63 -44.11
CA LYS A 13 5.46 -4.32 -43.08
C LYS A 13 4.86 -5.64 -42.59
N GLY A 14 4.61 -5.78 -41.30
CA GLY A 14 4.10 -7.01 -40.71
C GLY A 14 3.57 -6.86 -39.28
N THR A 15 2.50 -6.10 -39.10
CA THR A 15 1.73 -6.07 -37.84
C THR A 15 0.74 -7.24 -37.79
N PRO A 16 0.82 -8.15 -36.80
CA PRO A 16 -0.23 -9.13 -36.55
C PRO A 16 -1.41 -8.46 -35.85
N SER A 17 -2.62 -8.59 -36.40
CA SER A 17 -3.86 -8.16 -35.74
C SER A 17 -4.38 -9.26 -34.82
N PHE A 18 -4.61 -8.95 -33.54
CA PHE A 18 -5.26 -9.88 -32.62
C PHE A 18 -6.78 -9.92 -32.86
N GLN A 19 -7.29 -11.09 -33.23
CA GLN A 19 -8.69 -11.31 -33.58
C GLN A 19 -9.49 -11.69 -32.31
N THR A 20 -10.42 -10.84 -31.90
CA THR A 20 -11.15 -11.00 -30.63
C THR A 20 -12.25 -12.08 -30.73
N SER A 21 -12.04 -13.21 -30.05
CA SER A 21 -13.02 -14.29 -29.99
C SER A 21 -14.08 -14.01 -28.93
N LYS A 22 -15.28 -13.58 -29.35
CA LYS A 22 -16.45 -13.53 -28.47
C LYS A 22 -16.99 -14.96 -28.26
N ARG A 23 -16.93 -15.47 -27.02
CA ARG A 23 -17.63 -16.68 -26.59
C ARG A 23 -18.58 -16.36 -25.45
N SER A 24 -19.84 -16.05 -25.79
CA SER A 24 -20.94 -16.05 -24.83
C SER A 24 -21.39 -17.49 -24.59
N LEU A 25 -21.58 -17.92 -23.35
CA LEU A 25 -22.26 -19.19 -23.06
C LEU A 25 -23.19 -19.08 -21.83
N ALA A 26 -24.31 -19.78 -21.94
CA ALA A 26 -25.52 -19.72 -21.13
C ALA A 26 -25.38 -19.53 -19.60
N VAL A 27 -26.25 -18.68 -19.06
CA VAL A 27 -26.70 -18.78 -17.66
C VAL A 27 -27.61 -20.01 -17.53
N CYS A 28 -27.33 -20.89 -16.58
CA CYS A 28 -28.26 -21.92 -16.13
C CYS A 28 -28.84 -21.53 -14.77
N ALA A 29 -30.09 -21.08 -14.75
CA ALA A 29 -30.86 -20.93 -13.51
C ALA A 29 -31.43 -22.29 -13.09
N ALA A 30 -31.22 -22.69 -11.84
CA ALA A 30 -31.80 -23.89 -11.25
C ALA A 30 -32.60 -23.50 -9.99
N CYS A 31 -33.92 -23.43 -10.11
CA CYS A 31 -34.82 -23.13 -9.00
C CYS A 31 -35.12 -24.42 -8.21
N ILE A 32 -34.91 -24.40 -6.89
CA ILE A 32 -35.56 -25.32 -5.94
C ILE A 32 -36.17 -24.49 -4.81
N SER A 33 -37.35 -24.91 -4.37
CA SER A 33 -38.31 -24.06 -3.63
C SER A 33 -38.24 -24.18 -2.10
N LEU A 34 -38.92 -23.22 -1.47
CA LEU A 34 -39.35 -23.11 -0.06
C LEU A 34 -39.33 -24.40 0.78
N VAL A 35 -38.90 -24.24 2.04
CA VAL A 35 -39.72 -24.67 3.20
C VAL A 35 -39.74 -23.52 4.23
N LEU A 36 -40.93 -23.22 4.77
CA LEU A 36 -41.12 -22.30 5.90
C LEU A 36 -41.04 -23.08 7.22
N GLY A 37 -40.39 -22.51 8.24
CA GLY A 37 -40.29 -23.11 9.58
C GLY A 37 -40.27 -22.07 10.69
N LEU A 38 -41.45 -21.69 11.20
CA LEU A 38 -41.55 -20.92 12.44
C LEU A 38 -41.34 -21.87 13.63
N SER A 39 -40.53 -21.44 14.60
CA SER A 39 -40.86 -21.69 16.01
C SER A 39 -40.33 -20.55 16.87
N ALA A 40 -41.24 -19.83 17.51
CA ALA A 40 -40.88 -18.87 18.54
C ALA A 40 -40.85 -19.61 19.88
N HIS A 41 -39.70 -19.62 20.55
CA HIS A 41 -39.59 -20.08 21.94
C HIS A 41 -39.24 -18.88 22.81
N ALA A 42 -40.27 -18.24 23.35
CA ALA A 42 -40.09 -17.26 24.41
C ALA A 42 -39.62 -17.98 25.67
N ASN A 43 -38.57 -17.46 26.31
CA ASN A 43 -38.19 -17.87 27.65
C ASN A 43 -37.89 -16.60 28.45
N ALA A 44 -38.89 -16.14 29.20
CA ALA A 44 -38.74 -15.00 30.09
C ALA A 44 -38.08 -15.46 31.39
N TYR A 45 -36.93 -14.87 31.73
CA TYR A 45 -36.28 -15.09 33.02
C TYR A 45 -36.22 -13.79 33.82
N HIS A 46 -36.21 -13.97 35.15
CA HIS A 46 -36.52 -12.97 36.15
C HIS A 46 -35.57 -11.77 36.19
N GLU A 47 -36.08 -10.69 36.78
CA GLU A 47 -35.35 -9.46 37.07
C GLU A 47 -34.17 -9.69 38.03
N ASP A 48 -33.05 -9.07 37.64
CA ASP A 48 -32.02 -8.38 38.42
C ASP A 48 -31.94 -8.61 39.95
N ASN A 49 -30.73 -8.89 40.43
CA ASN A 49 -30.37 -8.87 41.85
C ASN A 49 -29.19 -7.91 42.07
N SER A 50 -29.49 -6.71 42.55
CA SER A 50 -28.55 -5.59 42.68
C SER A 50 -27.33 -5.88 43.55
N THR A 51 -26.16 -6.05 42.92
CA THR A 51 -24.86 -5.93 43.60
C THR A 51 -23.90 -5.03 42.82
N VAL A 52 -23.70 -3.81 43.31
CA VAL A 52 -22.74 -2.83 42.74
C VAL A 52 -21.37 -3.04 43.35
N GLN A 53 -20.40 -3.54 42.57
CA GLN A 53 -18.92 -3.34 42.58
C GLN A 53 -18.36 -4.15 41.38
N THR A 54 -17.33 -3.77 40.62
CA THR A 54 -16.41 -2.61 40.64
C THR A 54 -15.76 -2.45 39.26
N GLY A 55 -15.38 -1.23 38.87
CA GLY A 55 -14.27 -0.97 37.92
C GLY A 55 -14.30 -1.62 36.53
N GLY A 56 -15.28 -1.29 35.69
CA GLY A 56 -15.25 -1.64 34.26
C GLY A 56 -14.59 -0.55 33.41
N GLN A 57 -13.59 -0.90 32.58
CA GLN A 57 -13.12 -0.01 31.53
C GLN A 57 -14.17 0.09 30.41
N THR A 58 -14.45 1.31 29.94
CA THR A 58 -15.33 1.54 28.79
C THR A 58 -14.63 1.09 27.50
N GLN A 59 -14.75 -0.19 27.14
CA GLN A 59 -14.55 -0.63 25.76
C GLN A 59 -15.65 0.02 24.90
N MET A 60 -15.39 1.21 24.36
CA MET A 60 -16.23 1.77 23.33
C MET A 60 -16.08 0.92 22.07
N ASN A 61 -17.17 0.29 21.64
CA ASN A 61 -17.28 -0.34 20.33
C ASN A 61 -17.34 0.73 19.22
N THR A 62 -16.25 1.50 19.07
CA THR A 62 -16.11 2.48 18.00
C THR A 62 -15.98 1.77 16.67
N LYS A 63 -16.94 2.01 15.77
CA LYS A 63 -16.85 1.60 14.37
C LYS A 63 -15.48 2.05 13.79
N PRO A 64 -14.77 1.19 13.03
CA PRO A 64 -13.51 1.57 12.39
C PRO A 64 -13.64 2.83 11.54
N THR A 65 -12.58 3.63 11.50
CA THR A 65 -12.44 4.85 10.68
C THR A 65 -11.00 4.95 10.17
N LEU A 66 -10.71 5.80 9.19
CA LEU A 66 -9.32 6.06 8.80
C LEU A 66 -8.47 6.71 9.91
N ALA A 67 -9.09 7.23 10.97
CA ALA A 67 -8.40 7.72 12.16
C ALA A 67 -8.04 6.60 13.17
N THR A 68 -8.61 5.40 13.05
CA THR A 68 -8.19 4.20 13.81
C THR A 68 -7.13 3.37 13.09
N LEU A 69 -6.85 3.67 11.82
CA LEU A 69 -5.77 3.04 11.05
C LEU A 69 -4.42 3.54 11.57
N THR A 70 -3.64 2.64 12.18
CA THR A 70 -2.36 2.97 12.82
C THR A 70 -1.44 3.78 11.90
N ASN A 71 -0.95 4.93 12.36
CA ASN A 71 0.05 5.75 11.66
C ASN A 71 -0.33 6.11 10.21
N PHE A 72 -1.62 6.27 9.93
CA PHE A 72 -2.13 6.64 8.60
C PHE A 72 -1.71 8.06 8.19
N GLN A 73 -1.19 8.20 6.96
CA GLN A 73 -0.83 9.47 6.34
C GLN A 73 -1.33 9.55 4.90
N LYS A 74 -1.71 10.77 4.48
CA LYS A 74 -1.84 11.16 3.06
C LYS A 74 -0.59 11.95 2.70
N ASN A 75 0.41 11.28 2.11
CA ASN A 75 1.74 11.84 1.89
C ASN A 75 1.83 12.72 0.62
N ALA A 76 1.05 12.38 -0.41
CA ALA A 76 0.90 13.16 -1.64
C ALA A 76 -0.51 12.87 -2.23
N PRO A 77 -1.00 13.57 -3.27
CA PRO A 77 -2.37 13.40 -3.79
C PRO A 77 -2.74 11.95 -4.17
N PHE A 78 -1.76 11.16 -4.64
CA PHE A 78 -1.91 9.75 -5.00
C PHE A 78 -1.19 8.80 -4.03
N MET A 79 -0.50 9.30 -3.00
CA MET A 79 0.33 8.48 -2.09
C MET A 79 -0.19 8.51 -0.65
N TYR A 80 -0.49 7.34 -0.12
CA TYR A 80 -0.96 7.10 1.23
C TYR A 80 -0.02 6.10 1.92
N SER A 81 0.10 6.13 3.25
CA SER A 81 0.85 5.10 3.99
C SER A 81 0.24 4.79 5.36
N SER A 82 0.48 3.57 5.88
CA SER A 82 -0.06 3.14 7.19
C SER A 82 0.65 1.94 7.84
N GLY A 83 0.26 1.66 9.08
CA GLY A 83 0.34 0.32 9.67
C GLY A 83 -0.69 -0.63 9.04
N LEU A 84 -0.82 -1.82 9.61
CA LEU A 84 -1.58 -2.91 8.98
C LEU A 84 -3.09 -2.60 8.98
N PRO A 85 -3.74 -2.42 7.83
CA PRO A 85 -5.19 -2.30 7.78
C PRO A 85 -5.86 -3.65 8.08
N ASP A 86 -7.10 -3.60 8.57
CA ASP A 86 -8.03 -4.73 8.50
C ASP A 86 -9.01 -4.54 7.32
N ALA A 87 -9.92 -5.50 7.11
CA ALA A 87 -10.90 -5.46 6.03
C ALA A 87 -11.83 -4.21 6.06
N SER A 88 -12.13 -3.68 7.25
CA SER A 88 -12.92 -2.45 7.40
C SER A 88 -12.10 -1.23 7.01
N HIS A 89 -10.83 -1.18 7.41
CA HIS A 89 -9.90 -0.14 6.96
C HIS A 89 -9.69 -0.19 5.44
N LEU A 90 -9.49 -1.37 4.84
CA LEU A 90 -9.38 -1.54 3.38
C LEU A 90 -10.65 -1.07 2.64
N SER A 91 -11.83 -1.32 3.20
CA SER A 91 -13.10 -0.82 2.66
C SER A 91 -13.16 0.72 2.68
N LEU A 92 -12.80 1.34 3.81
CA LEU A 92 -12.74 2.81 3.95
C LEU A 92 -11.68 3.46 3.05
N LEU A 93 -10.57 2.76 2.80
CA LEU A 93 -9.53 3.18 1.85
C LEU A 93 -10.07 3.15 0.42
N LYS A 94 -10.85 2.11 0.06
CA LYS A 94 -11.54 2.05 -1.24
C LYS A 94 -12.56 3.18 -1.40
N GLU A 95 -13.31 3.54 -0.35
CA GLU A 95 -14.23 4.69 -0.33
C GLU A 95 -13.50 6.05 -0.47
N GLU A 96 -12.30 6.19 0.12
CA GLU A 96 -11.37 7.33 -0.07
C GLU A 96 -10.75 7.36 -1.49
N GLY A 97 -10.99 6.32 -2.30
CA GLY A 97 -10.56 6.21 -3.70
C GLY A 97 -9.23 5.49 -3.90
N VAL A 98 -8.70 4.79 -2.90
CA VAL A 98 -7.53 3.91 -3.08
C VAL A 98 -7.84 2.84 -4.13
N THR A 99 -6.94 2.68 -5.09
CA THR A 99 -7.04 1.66 -6.14
C THR A 99 -6.01 0.56 -5.95
N HIS A 100 -4.81 0.90 -5.44
CA HIS A 100 -3.69 -0.01 -5.26
C HIS A 100 -3.25 -0.13 -3.80
N VAL A 101 -2.85 -1.33 -3.38
CA VAL A 101 -2.29 -1.64 -2.05
C VAL A 101 -0.92 -2.28 -2.22
N ILE A 102 0.12 -1.63 -1.70
CA ILE A 102 1.47 -2.17 -1.58
C ILE A 102 1.75 -2.58 -0.14
N ASP A 103 2.01 -3.86 0.05
CA ASP A 103 2.30 -4.47 1.33
C ASP A 103 3.80 -4.74 1.48
N LEU A 104 4.40 -4.18 2.53
CA LEU A 104 5.82 -4.36 2.85
C LEU A 104 6.09 -5.44 3.91
N ILE A 105 5.15 -6.37 4.14
CA ILE A 105 5.29 -7.47 5.13
C ILE A 105 5.66 -8.80 4.44
N PRO A 106 6.77 -9.46 4.82
CA PRO A 106 7.10 -10.82 4.39
C PRO A 106 6.16 -11.90 4.95
N GLY A 107 6.06 -13.03 4.25
CA GLY A 107 5.38 -14.24 4.73
C GLY A 107 4.05 -14.53 4.04
N ASN A 108 3.14 -15.24 4.72
CA ASN A 108 1.83 -15.59 4.16
C ASN A 108 0.87 -14.39 4.22
N ARG A 109 0.46 -13.89 3.05
CA ARG A 109 -0.46 -12.75 2.90
C ARG A 109 -1.81 -13.12 2.24
N THR A 110 -2.12 -14.41 2.09
CA THR A 110 -3.32 -14.90 1.39
C THR A 110 -4.63 -14.26 1.85
N SER A 111 -4.82 -14.05 3.16
CA SER A 111 -6.04 -13.42 3.66
C SER A 111 -6.23 -11.99 3.15
N GLU A 112 -5.12 -11.24 2.99
CA GLU A 112 -5.19 -9.84 2.58
C GLU A 112 -5.34 -9.72 1.07
N ILE A 113 -4.63 -10.57 0.31
CA ILE A 113 -4.81 -10.75 -1.15
C ILE A 113 -6.28 -11.02 -1.50
N LEU A 114 -6.95 -11.90 -0.74
CA LEU A 114 -8.36 -12.20 -0.93
C LEU A 114 -9.25 -10.98 -0.64
N THR A 115 -9.09 -10.34 0.53
CA THR A 115 -9.87 -9.15 0.88
C THR A 115 -9.67 -7.97 -0.08
N THR A 116 -8.45 -7.74 -0.57
CA THR A 116 -8.22 -6.72 -1.62
C THR A 116 -8.89 -7.11 -2.93
N SER A 117 -8.83 -8.39 -3.34
CA SER A 117 -9.51 -8.87 -4.55
C SER A 117 -11.05 -8.77 -4.45
N GLU A 118 -11.62 -8.99 -3.26
CA GLU A 118 -13.07 -8.84 -2.99
C GLU A 118 -13.52 -7.37 -3.06
N LEU A 119 -12.65 -6.44 -2.65
CA LEU A 119 -12.90 -4.99 -2.71
C LEU A 119 -12.53 -4.35 -4.06
N GLY A 120 -12.00 -5.12 -5.02
CA GLY A 120 -11.48 -4.60 -6.28
C GLY A 120 -10.31 -3.63 -6.09
N LEU A 121 -9.40 -3.96 -5.16
CA LEU A 121 -8.11 -3.29 -4.94
C LEU A 121 -7.00 -4.14 -5.57
N ASP A 122 -6.14 -3.52 -6.38
CA ASP A 122 -4.98 -4.18 -6.96
C ASP A 122 -3.87 -4.29 -5.90
N TYR A 123 -3.40 -5.52 -5.63
CA TYR A 123 -2.47 -5.82 -4.54
C TYR A 123 -1.08 -6.21 -5.03
N PHE A 124 -0.06 -5.67 -4.37
CA PHE A 124 1.35 -5.96 -4.65
C PHE A 124 2.14 -6.15 -3.34
N ASN A 125 2.86 -7.26 -3.21
CA ASN A 125 3.71 -7.52 -2.04
C ASN A 125 5.19 -7.26 -2.40
N VAL A 126 5.84 -6.42 -1.63
CA VAL A 126 7.30 -6.26 -1.63
C VAL A 126 7.80 -6.75 -0.28
N PRO A 127 8.20 -8.03 -0.13
CA PRO A 127 8.56 -8.57 1.17
C PRO A 127 9.89 -7.96 1.65
N VAL A 128 9.81 -6.98 2.55
CA VAL A 128 10.99 -6.31 3.14
C VAL A 128 11.24 -6.88 4.53
N ASP A 129 12.44 -7.41 4.75
CA ASP A 129 12.87 -7.80 6.11
C ASP A 129 12.97 -6.55 7.01
N TRP A 130 12.82 -6.73 8.33
CA TRP A 130 13.07 -5.64 9.28
C TRP A 130 14.57 -5.40 9.50
N GLU A 131 15.35 -6.48 9.61
CA GLU A 131 16.79 -6.40 9.92
C GLU A 131 17.68 -6.29 8.66
N GLY A 132 17.11 -6.51 7.48
CA GLY A 132 17.82 -6.47 6.20
C GLY A 132 17.02 -5.87 5.04
N PRO A 133 16.52 -4.62 5.13
CA PRO A 133 15.95 -3.92 3.97
C PRO A 133 17.01 -3.69 2.89
N THR A 134 16.69 -3.97 1.62
CA THR A 134 17.66 -3.90 0.51
C THR A 134 17.28 -2.87 -0.56
N LEU A 135 18.28 -2.35 -1.28
CA LEU A 135 18.07 -1.53 -2.48
C LEU A 135 17.13 -2.22 -3.49
N ALA A 136 17.21 -3.56 -3.64
CA ALA A 136 16.32 -4.31 -4.53
C ALA A 136 14.84 -4.26 -4.08
N ASN A 137 14.56 -4.25 -2.77
CA ASN A 137 13.20 -4.01 -2.27
C ASN A 137 12.71 -2.62 -2.71
N PHE A 138 13.54 -1.59 -2.56
CA PHE A 138 13.15 -0.23 -2.94
C PHE A 138 12.98 -0.07 -4.45
N LEU A 139 13.84 -0.66 -5.28
CA LEU A 139 13.71 -0.60 -6.73
C LEU A 139 12.44 -1.31 -7.22
N ASN A 140 12.07 -2.45 -6.64
CA ASN A 140 10.80 -3.13 -6.93
C ASN A 140 9.59 -2.25 -6.55
N TYR A 141 9.64 -1.61 -5.38
CA TYR A 141 8.62 -0.64 -4.94
C TYR A 141 8.50 0.55 -5.90
N ALA A 142 9.63 1.20 -6.22
CA ALA A 142 9.68 2.36 -7.08
C ALA A 142 9.25 2.04 -8.52
N ALA A 143 9.54 0.84 -9.03
CA ALA A 143 9.10 0.39 -10.35
C ALA A 143 7.57 0.23 -10.41
N PHE A 144 6.95 -0.35 -9.38
CA PHE A 144 5.49 -0.42 -9.29
C PHE A 144 4.88 0.99 -9.18
N MET A 145 5.39 1.84 -8.29
CA MET A 145 4.89 3.22 -8.10
C MET A 145 5.00 4.08 -9.37
N GLN A 146 5.98 3.82 -10.25
CA GLN A 146 6.13 4.48 -11.56
C GLN A 146 5.19 3.93 -12.64
N SER A 147 4.53 2.79 -12.41
CA SER A 147 3.58 2.19 -13.37
C SER A 147 2.11 2.64 -13.16
N VAL A 148 1.84 3.38 -12.08
CA VAL A 148 0.51 3.83 -11.65
C VAL A 148 0.10 5.13 -12.35
N ASP A 149 -1.18 5.25 -12.76
CA ASP A 149 -1.72 6.43 -13.42
C ASP A 149 -2.13 7.49 -12.38
N ILE A 150 -1.17 8.34 -11.98
CA ILE A 150 -1.31 9.28 -10.83
C ILE A 150 -2.47 10.28 -10.92
N GLU A 151 -3.12 10.42 -12.09
CA GLU A 151 -4.30 11.27 -12.31
C GLU A 151 -5.63 10.53 -12.03
N LYS A 152 -5.59 9.21 -11.84
CA LYS A 152 -6.76 8.33 -11.62
C LYS A 152 -6.62 7.47 -10.38
N ASP A 153 -5.41 7.03 -10.10
CA ASP A 153 -5.09 6.04 -9.10
C ASP A 153 -4.58 6.64 -7.79
N LYS A 154 -4.73 5.86 -6.73
CA LYS A 154 -4.20 6.16 -5.39
C LYS A 154 -3.64 4.88 -4.78
N VAL A 155 -2.44 4.99 -4.21
CA VAL A 155 -1.69 3.85 -3.67
C VAL A 155 -1.54 3.97 -2.16
N LEU A 156 -1.93 2.93 -1.42
CA LEU A 156 -1.51 2.73 -0.05
C LEU A 156 -0.19 1.95 0.01
N THR A 157 0.81 2.48 0.70
CA THR A 157 2.02 1.73 1.08
C THR A 157 1.98 1.41 2.57
N HIS A 158 1.82 0.15 2.95
CA HIS A 158 1.68 -0.21 4.37
C HIS A 158 2.70 -1.26 4.85
N CYS A 159 2.84 -1.34 6.17
CA CYS A 159 3.52 -2.44 6.86
C CYS A 159 2.82 -2.69 8.19
N LYS A 160 3.51 -3.11 9.27
CA LYS A 160 2.86 -3.31 10.57
C LYS A 160 2.56 -2.01 11.32
N LEU A 161 3.49 -1.05 11.34
CA LEU A 161 3.45 0.20 12.14
C LEU A 161 3.71 1.49 11.32
N ASN A 162 3.58 1.41 9.99
CA ASN A 162 4.07 2.40 9.01
C ASN A 162 5.59 2.68 9.01
N TRP A 163 6.42 2.03 9.82
CA TRP A 163 7.87 2.30 9.85
C TRP A 163 8.56 2.06 8.50
N ARG A 164 8.33 0.89 7.88
CA ARG A 164 8.79 0.60 6.52
C ARG A 164 8.13 1.49 5.47
N GLY A 165 6.82 1.75 5.63
CA GLY A 165 6.02 2.51 4.68
C GLY A 165 6.48 3.97 4.58
N ALA A 166 6.63 4.65 5.73
CA ALA A 166 7.15 6.01 5.82
C ALA A 166 8.59 6.14 5.27
N ALA A 167 9.46 5.14 5.49
CA ALA A 167 10.80 5.13 4.90
C ALA A 167 10.75 4.99 3.36
N PHE A 168 9.88 4.12 2.84
CA PHE A 168 9.72 3.90 1.39
C PHE A 168 9.06 5.10 0.70
N THR A 169 8.02 5.72 1.29
CA THR A 169 7.41 6.93 0.73
C THR A 169 8.36 8.14 0.81
N TYR A 170 9.12 8.31 1.89
CA TYR A 170 10.20 9.30 1.97
C TYR A 170 11.20 9.17 0.82
N LEU A 171 11.76 7.97 0.63
CA LEU A 171 12.76 7.70 -0.40
C LEU A 171 12.20 7.94 -1.82
N TYR A 172 10.95 7.57 -2.08
CA TYR A 172 10.33 7.76 -3.40
C TYR A 172 10.10 9.25 -3.72
N ARG A 173 9.60 10.01 -2.74
CA ARG A 173 9.32 11.44 -2.89
C ARG A 173 10.58 12.24 -3.23
N ILE A 174 11.69 12.02 -2.51
CA ILE A 174 12.93 12.80 -2.74
C ILE A 174 13.69 12.36 -4.00
N ASN A 175 13.74 11.04 -4.28
CA ASN A 175 14.59 10.51 -5.35
C ASN A 175 13.87 10.48 -6.72
N VAL A 176 12.61 10.03 -6.73
CA VAL A 176 11.82 9.81 -7.96
C VAL A 176 10.96 11.03 -8.29
N LEU A 177 10.15 11.52 -7.34
CA LEU A 177 9.31 12.71 -7.57
C LEU A 177 10.09 14.04 -7.51
N GLY A 178 11.25 14.05 -6.84
CA GLY A 178 12.08 15.26 -6.69
C GLY A 178 11.52 16.28 -5.69
N GLU A 179 10.69 15.84 -4.74
CA GLU A 179 10.18 16.68 -3.65
C GLU A 179 11.30 17.14 -2.69
N SER A 180 11.02 18.20 -1.92
CA SER A 180 11.89 18.66 -0.84
C SER A 180 12.12 17.56 0.20
N GLU A 181 13.38 17.28 0.50
CA GLU A 181 13.79 16.36 1.56
C GLU A 181 13.22 16.78 2.92
N GLN A 182 13.13 18.09 3.20
CA GLN A 182 12.63 18.61 4.45
C GLN A 182 11.13 18.39 4.61
N ALA A 183 10.37 18.41 3.50
CA ALA A 183 8.95 18.07 3.49
C ALA A 183 8.74 16.57 3.71
N ALA A 184 9.46 15.71 2.97
CA ALA A 184 9.37 14.27 3.13
C ALA A 184 9.80 13.81 4.54
N LYS A 185 10.89 14.39 5.06
CA LYS A 185 11.44 14.12 6.40
C LYS A 185 10.44 14.40 7.50
N LYS A 186 9.66 15.47 7.38
CA LYS A 186 8.65 15.83 8.39
C LYS A 186 7.64 14.70 8.56
N ASP A 187 7.15 14.12 7.46
CA ASP A 187 6.16 13.06 7.50
C ASP A 187 6.77 11.75 8.03
N LEU A 188 8.00 11.43 7.62
CA LEU A 188 8.78 10.30 8.15
C LEU A 188 8.93 10.40 9.68
N MET A 189 9.46 11.53 10.17
CA MET A 189 9.74 11.76 11.59
C MET A 189 8.47 11.88 12.44
N ALA A 190 7.32 12.18 11.83
CA ALA A 190 6.01 12.12 12.49
C ALA A 190 5.52 10.67 12.71
N ILE A 191 6.13 9.68 12.05
CA ILE A 191 5.88 8.24 12.28
C ILE A 191 6.95 7.63 13.18
N TRP A 192 8.23 7.83 12.86
CA TRP A 192 9.36 7.32 13.62
C TRP A 192 10.70 7.95 13.22
N HIS A 193 11.70 7.84 14.08
CA HIS A 193 13.09 8.18 13.76
C HIS A 193 13.81 6.91 13.28
N PRO A 194 14.33 6.84 12.03
CA PRO A 194 14.99 5.63 11.53
C PRO A 194 16.18 5.17 12.38
N ASN A 195 16.21 3.89 12.74
CA ASN A 195 17.34 3.28 13.45
C ASN A 195 18.58 3.12 12.52
N PRO A 196 19.76 2.75 13.03
CA PRO A 196 20.97 2.63 12.22
C PRO A 196 20.85 1.71 10.99
N THR A 197 20.15 0.58 11.11
CA THR A 197 19.90 -0.37 10.01
C THR A 197 19.13 0.30 8.86
N TRP A 198 18.04 0.98 9.19
CA TRP A 198 17.20 1.65 8.18
C TRP A 198 17.84 2.94 7.64
N TYR A 199 18.59 3.66 8.48
CA TYR A 199 19.37 4.82 8.05
C TYR A 199 20.47 4.43 7.03
N ALA A 200 21.15 3.30 7.22
CA ALA A 200 22.11 2.78 6.25
C ALA A 200 21.43 2.45 4.91
N PHE A 201 20.37 1.63 4.93
CA PHE A 201 19.58 1.30 3.73
C PHE A 201 19.04 2.54 2.99
N MET A 202 18.59 3.57 3.72
CA MET A 202 18.11 4.82 3.12
C MET A 202 19.24 5.60 2.45
N ASN A 203 20.45 5.60 3.03
CA ASN A 203 21.65 6.17 2.40
C ASN A 203 22.10 5.38 1.16
N ASP A 204 21.99 4.05 1.14
CA ASP A 204 22.29 3.23 -0.04
C ASP A 204 21.37 3.58 -1.21
N VAL A 205 20.06 3.74 -0.94
CA VAL A 205 19.08 4.16 -1.95
C VAL A 205 19.37 5.57 -2.47
N ILE A 206 19.64 6.54 -1.58
CA ILE A 206 19.96 7.91 -1.98
C ILE A 206 21.27 7.96 -2.78
N SER A 207 22.29 7.22 -2.37
CA SER A 207 23.56 7.08 -3.10
C SER A 207 23.34 6.58 -4.52
N HIS A 208 22.55 5.50 -4.69
CA HIS A 208 22.20 4.96 -6.01
C HIS A 208 21.48 5.99 -6.89
N TYR A 209 20.46 6.68 -6.36
CA TYR A 209 19.71 7.67 -7.13
C TYR A 209 20.50 8.96 -7.40
N ASN A 210 21.48 9.32 -6.57
CA ASN A 210 22.43 10.39 -6.86
C ASN A 210 23.35 10.02 -8.03
N GLU A 211 23.93 8.83 -8.00
CA GLU A 211 24.84 8.32 -9.04
C GLU A 211 24.14 8.18 -10.39
N VAL A 212 22.92 7.62 -10.42
CA VAL A 212 22.12 7.44 -11.65
C VAL A 212 21.61 8.76 -12.24
N ASN A 213 21.22 9.74 -11.41
CA ASN A 213 20.63 11.00 -11.88
C ASN A 213 21.62 12.19 -11.94
N GLY A 214 22.87 12.03 -11.50
CA GLY A 214 23.79 13.16 -11.31
C GLY A 214 23.32 14.17 -10.23
N LYS A 215 22.57 13.69 -9.23
CA LYS A 215 22.03 14.52 -8.12
C LYS A 215 22.95 14.48 -6.89
N GLN A 216 22.69 15.38 -5.94
CA GLN A 216 23.33 15.41 -4.61
C GLN A 216 22.26 15.63 -3.52
N VAL A 217 21.28 14.73 -3.45
CA VAL A 217 20.32 14.64 -2.34
C VAL A 217 21.03 13.98 -1.14
N ALA A 218 20.74 14.43 0.08
CA ALA A 218 21.23 13.81 1.30
C ALA A 218 20.16 13.94 2.41
N MET A 219 20.12 13.01 3.35
CA MET A 219 19.25 13.10 4.51
C MET A 219 19.74 14.23 5.44
N SER A 220 18.84 15.07 5.94
CA SER A 220 19.21 16.17 6.85
C SER A 220 19.13 15.76 8.34
N PHE A 221 19.31 14.48 8.63
CA PHE A 221 19.24 13.89 9.97
C PHE A 221 20.21 12.72 10.10
N GLU A 222 20.57 12.38 11.33
CA GLU A 222 21.32 11.15 11.65
C GLU A 222 20.39 10.01 12.06
N ALA A 223 20.92 8.78 12.13
CA ALA A 223 20.21 7.65 12.72
C ALA A 223 19.74 7.94 14.17
N ALA A 224 18.67 7.26 14.59
CA ALA A 224 18.27 7.22 15.99
C ALA A 224 19.40 6.61 16.83
N ALA A 225 19.58 7.11 18.06
CA ALA A 225 20.50 6.48 19.01
C ALA A 225 20.08 5.02 19.27
N PRO A 226 21.02 4.08 19.43
CA PRO A 226 20.69 2.73 19.87
C PRO A 226 19.92 2.77 21.20
N GLU A 227 18.85 1.98 21.31
CA GLU A 227 18.13 1.86 22.58
C GLU A 227 19.04 1.24 23.64
N SER A 228 19.20 1.93 24.77
CA SER A 228 19.94 1.41 25.92
C SER A 228 19.07 0.42 26.68
N HIS A 229 19.26 -0.87 26.39
CA HIS A 229 18.68 -2.00 27.13
C HIS A 229 19.49 -2.31 28.41
#